data_AF-A0A1D2I5H5-F1
#
_entry.id   AF-A0A1D2I5H5-F1
#
_cell.length_a   1.000
_cell.length_b   1.000
_cell.length_c   1.000
_cell.angle_alpha   90.00
_cell.angle_beta   90.00
_cell.angle_gamma   90.00
#
_symmetry.space_group_name_H-M   'P 1'
#
loop_
_entity.id
_entity.type
_entity.pdbx_description
1 polymer ?
#
loop_
_entity_poly.entity_id
_entity_poly.type
_entity_poly.pdbx_seq_one_letter_code
_entity_poly.pdbx_strand_id
1 'polypeptide(L)'
;MTIRTNTGPAYRLQLIFDAGPTMSMWRPLLRRLRQSLAHDGLFEGVTVSVLTADGTVRGRQVEDDRLVTLVLSDCSGPQWYPGPAGERWYETLRSWARVRPVAVVQPLPERMWRRTALPGTPGRVHAPSAGSANSGLVFTAYDGTPHAGADSIPVPVLEPSSVWLKNWFTLLGSGGTEVPAAVAFIPQALPAEETASPAGLTAEELVLRFRATASPEAFRLAGHLAAGVPHLPVMQQVHRSVETAPCPSHLAEVILSGLLRAVPGSPGSYSFREGVASVLLRTVPRSSLSRTVALLRRAEPSARRPLVAAEASRRLR
;
A
#
# COMPACT_ATOMS: atom_id res chain seq x y z
N MET A 1 32.10 38.69 -11.08
CA MET A 1 31.96 38.08 -9.74
C MET A 1 30.96 36.94 -9.88
N THR A 2 31.43 35.76 -10.22
CA THR A 2 30.60 34.60 -10.55
C THR A 2 30.27 33.87 -9.25
N ILE A 3 29.06 34.06 -8.73
CA ILE A 3 28.57 33.31 -7.58
C ILE A 3 28.35 31.87 -8.05
N ARG A 4 29.31 31.00 -7.78
CA ARG A 4 29.11 29.55 -7.83
C ARG A 4 28.05 29.21 -6.77
N THR A 5 26.81 28.92 -7.16
CA THR A 5 25.86 28.25 -6.25
C THR A 5 26.31 26.81 -6.10
N ASN A 6 27.18 26.60 -5.11
CA ASN A 6 27.56 25.30 -4.61
C ASN A 6 26.36 24.68 -3.89
N THR A 7 25.41 24.10 -4.62
CA THR A 7 24.30 23.35 -4.01
C THR A 7 24.68 21.89 -3.97
N GLY A 8 25.44 21.51 -2.93
CA GLY A 8 25.42 20.13 -2.46
C GLY A 8 24.00 19.71 -2.08
N PRO A 9 23.76 18.41 -1.86
CA PRO A 9 22.43 17.91 -1.53
C PRO A 9 21.86 18.64 -0.30
N ALA A 10 20.60 19.10 -0.42
CA ALA A 10 19.99 19.97 0.58
C ALA A 10 19.38 19.19 1.77
N TYR A 11 19.04 17.91 1.58
CA TYR A 11 18.27 17.12 2.54
C TYR A 11 18.88 15.75 2.82
N ARG A 12 18.47 15.14 3.93
CA ARG A 12 18.66 13.70 4.18
C ARG A 12 17.32 12.99 4.10
N LEU A 13 17.29 11.80 3.50
CA LEU A 13 16.06 11.04 3.34
C LEU A 13 16.02 9.81 4.26
N GLN A 14 14.98 9.71 5.08
CA GLN A 14 14.59 8.46 5.74
C GLN A 14 13.45 7.81 4.95
N LEU A 15 13.78 6.72 4.25
CA LEU A 15 12.82 5.87 3.55
C LEU A 15 12.29 4.82 4.52
N ILE A 16 11.07 5.03 5.01
CA ILE A 16 10.38 4.12 5.92
C ILE A 16 9.64 3.06 5.10
N PHE A 17 9.88 1.80 5.42
CA PHE A 17 9.14 0.68 4.85
C PHE A 17 8.11 0.17 5.86
N ASP A 18 6.86 0.09 5.43
CA ASP A 18 5.80 -0.50 6.24
C ASP A 18 6.07 -2.02 6.46
N ALA A 19 5.88 -2.50 7.70
CA ALA A 19 5.97 -3.91 8.08
C ALA A 19 4.64 -4.68 7.96
N GLY A 20 3.61 -4.09 7.37
CA GLY A 20 2.30 -4.70 7.14
C GLY A 20 2.39 -6.03 6.39
N PRO A 21 1.42 -6.94 6.55
CA PRO A 21 1.51 -8.29 6.01
C PRO A 21 1.72 -8.34 4.49
N THR A 22 1.01 -7.49 3.76
CA THR A 22 1.07 -7.34 2.31
C THR A 22 2.42 -6.79 1.82
N MET A 23 3.16 -6.08 2.68
CA MET A 23 4.37 -5.35 2.29
C MET A 23 5.49 -6.24 1.74
N SER A 24 5.49 -7.54 2.06
CA SER A 24 6.43 -8.49 1.46
C SER A 24 6.46 -8.47 -0.08
N MET A 25 5.33 -8.22 -0.75
CA MET A 25 5.25 -8.16 -2.22
C MET A 25 5.87 -6.89 -2.82
N TRP A 26 6.04 -5.84 -2.02
CA TRP A 26 6.53 -4.52 -2.46
C TRP A 26 8.04 -4.31 -2.25
N ARG A 27 8.75 -5.29 -1.67
CA ARG A 27 10.22 -5.24 -1.49
C ARG A 27 11.02 -4.92 -2.78
N PRO A 28 10.65 -5.43 -3.97
CA PRO A 28 11.31 -5.02 -5.20
C PRO A 28 11.17 -3.53 -5.51
N LEU A 29 10.00 -2.94 -5.23
CA LEU A 29 9.77 -1.52 -5.42
C LEU A 29 10.59 -0.69 -4.42
N LEU A 30 10.66 -1.09 -3.15
CA LEU A 30 11.52 -0.44 -2.15
C LEU A 30 12.96 -0.32 -2.65
N ARG A 31 13.52 -1.41 -3.21
CA ARG A 31 14.89 -1.43 -3.73
C ARG A 31 15.08 -0.45 -4.89
N ARG A 32 14.15 -0.44 -5.85
CA ARG A 32 14.19 0.49 -6.99
C ARG A 32 14.07 1.94 -6.53
N LEU A 33 13.12 2.23 -5.64
CA LEU A 33 12.90 3.57 -5.12
C LEU A 33 14.14 4.09 -4.37
N ARG A 34 14.72 3.26 -3.48
CA ARG A 34 15.99 3.60 -2.80
C ARG A 34 17.11 3.90 -3.80
N GLN A 35 17.24 3.09 -4.85
CA GLN A 35 18.26 3.30 -5.88
C GLN A 35 18.01 4.61 -6.62
N SER A 36 16.81 4.85 -7.12
CA SER A 36 16.48 6.09 -7.85
C SER A 36 16.71 7.34 -6.99
N LEU A 37 16.21 7.35 -5.74
CA LEU A 37 16.34 8.49 -4.84
C LEU A 37 17.79 8.77 -4.44
N ALA A 38 18.65 7.76 -4.38
CA ALA A 38 20.08 7.94 -4.12
C ALA A 38 20.84 8.60 -5.29
N HIS A 39 20.27 8.60 -6.50
CA HIS A 39 20.89 9.20 -7.70
C HIS A 39 20.27 10.54 -8.11
N ASP A 40 19.18 10.97 -7.46
CA ASP A 40 18.42 12.18 -7.83
C ASP A 40 19.15 13.50 -7.49
N GLY A 41 20.25 13.43 -6.71
CA GLY A 41 21.10 14.57 -6.36
C GLY A 41 20.52 15.50 -5.27
N LEU A 42 19.22 15.39 -4.97
CA LEU A 42 18.55 16.16 -3.92
C LEU A 42 18.96 15.75 -2.48
N PHE A 43 19.34 14.49 -2.30
CA PHE A 43 19.59 13.89 -0.99
C PHE A 43 21.07 13.53 -0.76
N GLU A 44 21.60 13.86 0.41
CA GLU A 44 22.98 13.54 0.81
C GLU A 44 23.12 12.04 1.07
N GLY A 45 22.04 11.42 1.55
CA GLY A 45 21.95 9.99 1.74
C GLY A 45 20.51 9.53 1.93
N VAL A 46 20.29 8.26 1.58
CA VAL A 46 19.01 7.56 1.76
C VAL A 46 19.18 6.46 2.79
N THR A 47 18.59 6.65 3.98
CA THR A 47 18.57 5.66 5.05
C THR A 47 17.26 4.89 5.00
N VAL A 48 17.31 3.57 4.99
CA VAL A 48 16.10 2.73 5.05
C VAL A 48 15.86 2.26 6.47
N SER A 49 14.65 2.43 6.96
CA SER A 49 14.17 1.88 8.23
C SER A 49 12.81 1.20 8.03
N VAL A 50 12.39 0.40 8.98
CA VAL A 50 11.08 -0.27 8.97
C VAL A 50 10.22 0.32 10.08
N LEU A 51 8.99 0.71 9.78
CA LEU A 51 8.01 1.05 10.82
C LEU A 51 7.17 -0.19 11.07
N THR A 52 7.19 -0.70 12.30
CA THR A 52 6.42 -1.89 12.71
C THR A 52 5.00 -1.53 13.08
N ALA A 53 4.08 -2.49 13.00
CA ALA A 53 2.65 -2.26 13.20
C ALA A 53 2.29 -1.66 14.57
N ASP A 54 3.19 -1.75 15.55
CA ASP A 54 3.04 -1.13 16.87
C ASP A 54 3.51 0.33 16.94
N GLY A 55 3.91 0.95 15.81
CA GLY A 55 4.44 2.31 15.74
C GLY A 55 5.95 2.40 15.98
N THR A 56 6.65 1.29 16.23
CA THR A 56 8.10 1.34 16.50
C THR A 56 8.92 1.42 15.22
N VAL A 57 9.90 2.32 15.15
CA VAL A 57 10.87 2.32 14.05
C VAL A 57 12.02 1.38 14.36
N ARG A 58 12.31 0.45 13.44
CA ARG A 58 13.47 -0.44 13.47
C ARG A 58 14.47 -0.05 12.40
N GLY A 59 15.75 -0.05 12.76
CA GLY A 59 16.85 0.33 11.89
C GLY A 59 17.47 1.66 12.31
N ARG A 60 18.33 2.23 11.44
CA ARG A 60 19.06 3.45 11.74
C ARG A 60 18.11 4.65 11.78
N GLN A 61 17.92 5.20 12.98
CA GLN A 61 17.31 6.51 13.14
C GLN A 61 18.30 7.58 12.71
N VAL A 62 17.78 8.60 12.05
CA VAL A 62 18.53 9.79 11.67
C VAL A 62 17.84 10.93 12.40
N GLU A 63 18.63 11.74 13.08
CA GLU A 63 18.20 13.02 13.65
C GLU A 63 18.98 14.09 12.91
N ASP A 64 18.26 14.95 12.19
CA ASP A 64 18.80 16.00 11.34
C ASP A 64 17.73 17.05 11.08
N ASP A 65 18.08 18.34 11.14
CA ASP A 65 17.15 19.46 10.91
C ASP A 65 16.62 19.50 9.47
N ARG A 66 17.33 18.85 8.53
CA ARG A 66 16.96 18.74 7.11
C ARG A 66 16.50 17.33 6.75
N LEU A 67 15.95 16.61 7.71
CA LEU A 67 15.43 15.27 7.51
C LEU A 67 14.07 15.30 6.82
N VAL A 68 13.95 14.59 5.71
CA VAL A 68 12.70 14.33 5.00
C VAL A 68 12.34 12.86 5.16
N THR A 69 11.05 12.56 5.33
CA THR A 69 10.55 11.18 5.46
C THR A 69 9.71 10.78 4.27
N LEU A 70 9.98 9.61 3.71
CA LEU A 70 9.13 9.00 2.69
C LEU A 70 8.70 7.62 3.18
N VAL A 71 7.40 7.39 3.31
CA VAL A 71 6.84 6.13 3.81
C VAL A 71 6.35 5.31 2.62
N LEU A 72 6.92 4.14 2.38
CA LEU A 72 6.40 3.19 1.39
C LEU A 72 5.42 2.24 2.07
N SER A 73 4.14 2.38 1.71
CA SER A 73 3.03 1.61 2.29
C SER A 73 1.90 1.43 1.29
N ASP A 74 1.27 0.26 1.25
CA ASP A 74 0.02 0.07 0.50
C ASP A 74 -1.24 0.50 1.28
N CYS A 75 -1.06 1.00 2.50
CA CYS A 75 -2.11 1.54 3.37
C CYS A 75 -3.26 0.57 3.63
N SER A 76 -2.97 -0.74 3.63
CA SER A 76 -3.98 -1.81 3.75
C SER A 76 -3.75 -2.75 4.93
N GLY A 77 -2.64 -2.61 5.65
CA GLY A 77 -2.37 -3.41 6.85
C GLY A 77 -3.17 -2.95 8.07
N PRO A 78 -3.31 -3.80 9.11
CA PRO A 78 -4.08 -3.49 10.32
C PRO A 78 -3.60 -2.22 11.04
N GLN A 79 -2.33 -1.86 10.91
CA GLN A 79 -1.74 -0.61 11.43
C GLN A 79 -2.29 0.66 10.77
N TRP A 80 -3.07 0.55 9.71
CA TRP A 80 -3.73 1.68 9.08
C TRP A 80 -5.21 1.84 9.48
N TYR A 81 -5.78 0.86 10.17
CA TYR A 81 -7.18 0.86 10.60
C TYR A 81 -7.31 1.10 12.10
N PRO A 82 -8.50 1.48 12.60
CA PRO A 82 -8.73 1.74 14.02
C PRO A 82 -8.32 0.56 14.93
N GLY A 83 -7.75 0.88 16.08
CA GLY A 83 -7.26 -0.07 17.07
C GLY A 83 -5.88 0.32 17.61
N PRO A 84 -5.36 -0.38 18.64
CA PRO A 84 -4.14 0.04 19.33
C PRO A 84 -2.90 0.15 18.44
N ALA A 85 -2.82 -0.71 17.41
CA ALA A 85 -1.75 -0.66 16.40
C ALA A 85 -1.88 0.60 15.53
N GLY A 86 -3.09 0.89 15.04
CA GLY A 86 -3.38 2.07 14.23
C GLY A 86 -3.15 3.38 14.98
N GLU A 87 -3.56 3.44 16.26
CA GLU A 87 -3.34 4.62 17.11
C GLU A 87 -1.85 4.98 17.19
N ARG A 88 -1.00 4.01 17.55
CA ARG A 88 0.46 4.23 17.65
C ARG A 88 1.11 4.52 16.30
N TRP A 89 0.62 3.89 15.23
CA TRP A 89 1.10 4.12 13.87
C TRP A 89 0.83 5.56 13.42
N TYR A 90 -0.40 6.04 13.60
CA TYR A 90 -0.81 7.40 13.26
C TYR A 90 -0.16 8.43 14.18
N GLU A 91 0.03 8.13 15.47
CA GLU A 91 0.79 8.98 16.40
C GLU A 91 2.23 9.19 15.91
N THR A 92 2.89 8.12 15.47
CA THR A 92 4.24 8.18 14.93
C THR A 92 4.30 9.03 13.66
N LEU A 93 3.41 8.76 12.68
CA LEU A 93 3.33 9.55 11.44
C LEU A 93 3.05 11.03 11.72
N ARG A 94 2.13 11.32 12.64
CA ARG A 94 1.76 12.67 13.05
C ARG A 94 2.93 13.39 13.71
N SER A 95 3.68 12.72 14.58
CA SER A 95 4.85 13.31 15.24
C SER A 95 5.90 13.78 14.22
N TRP A 96 6.14 13.02 13.16
CA TRP A 96 7.01 13.43 12.06
C TRP A 96 6.40 14.57 11.25
N ALA A 97 5.14 14.43 10.83
CA ALA A 97 4.49 15.40 9.96
C ALA A 97 4.36 16.80 10.60
N ARG A 98 4.38 16.89 11.94
CA ARG A 98 4.42 18.16 12.67
C ARG A 98 5.72 18.94 12.53
N VAL A 99 6.86 18.26 12.35
CA VAL A 99 8.18 18.88 12.48
C VAL A 99 9.04 18.76 11.23
N ARG A 100 8.64 17.94 10.26
CA ARG A 100 9.38 17.73 9.02
C ARG A 100 8.49 17.35 7.83
N PRO A 101 8.99 17.46 6.59
CA PRO A 101 8.28 16.98 5.42
C PRO A 101 8.10 15.45 5.44
N VAL A 102 6.88 14.99 5.23
CA VAL A 102 6.50 13.57 5.16
C VAL A 102 5.63 13.35 3.92
N ALA A 103 5.92 12.31 3.14
CA ALA A 103 5.01 11.82 2.12
C ALA A 103 4.87 10.30 2.19
N VAL A 104 3.74 9.79 1.69
CA VAL A 104 3.48 8.35 1.57
C VAL A 104 3.56 7.96 0.10
N VAL A 105 4.49 7.08 -0.26
CA VAL A 105 4.46 6.41 -1.56
C VAL A 105 3.54 5.21 -1.46
N GLN A 106 2.42 5.27 -2.17
CA GLN A 106 1.50 4.16 -2.28
C GLN A 106 1.79 3.37 -3.56
N PRO A 107 2.18 2.08 -3.46
CA PRO A 107 2.57 1.28 -4.60
C PRO A 107 1.39 0.89 -5.52
N LEU A 108 0.16 1.08 -5.04
CA LEU A 108 -1.05 0.85 -5.81
C LEU A 108 -1.31 2.04 -6.76
N PRO A 109 -1.95 1.82 -7.91
CA PRO A 109 -2.46 2.91 -8.73
C PRO A 109 -3.51 3.74 -7.99
N GLU A 110 -3.57 5.05 -8.25
CA GLU A 110 -4.42 6.05 -7.59
C GLU A 110 -5.89 5.63 -7.54
N ARG A 111 -6.41 5.06 -8.63
CA ARG A 111 -7.79 4.55 -8.71
C ARG A 111 -8.16 3.55 -7.62
N MET A 112 -7.17 2.88 -7.01
CA MET A 112 -7.38 1.88 -5.95
C MET A 112 -7.32 2.48 -4.55
N TRP A 113 -6.81 3.70 -4.38
CA TRP A 113 -6.52 4.29 -3.06
C TRP A 113 -7.79 4.48 -2.22
N ARG A 114 -8.93 4.72 -2.87
CA ARG A 114 -10.25 4.78 -2.22
C ARG A 114 -10.67 3.51 -1.48
N ARG A 115 -10.01 2.37 -1.74
CA ARG A 115 -10.24 1.09 -1.06
C ARG A 115 -9.22 0.80 0.05
N THR A 116 -8.33 1.75 0.33
CA THR A 116 -7.30 1.65 1.37
C THR A 116 -7.61 2.63 2.49
N ALA A 117 -6.90 2.53 3.60
CA ALA A 117 -7.12 3.38 4.78
C ALA A 117 -6.55 4.80 4.64
N LEU A 118 -5.83 5.10 3.56
CA LEU A 118 -5.28 6.43 3.30
C LEU A 118 -5.65 6.93 1.90
N PRO A 119 -6.95 7.17 1.63
CA PRO A 119 -7.37 7.73 0.35
C PRO A 119 -6.87 9.17 0.21
N GLY A 120 -6.14 9.46 -0.87
CA GLY A 120 -5.74 10.83 -1.21
C GLY A 120 -6.88 11.61 -1.85
N THR A 121 -7.07 12.86 -1.43
CA THR A 121 -7.93 13.84 -2.10
C THR A 121 -7.11 14.59 -3.14
N PRO A 122 -7.48 14.59 -4.43
CA PRO A 122 -6.74 15.30 -5.46
C PRO A 122 -6.95 16.82 -5.35
N GLY A 123 -5.89 17.59 -5.60
CA GLY A 123 -5.92 19.04 -5.53
C GLY A 123 -4.57 19.69 -5.82
N ARG A 124 -4.40 20.92 -5.34
CA ARG A 124 -3.16 21.69 -5.36
C ARG A 124 -2.62 21.84 -3.95
N VAL A 125 -1.31 21.73 -3.82
CA VAL A 125 -0.61 21.94 -2.56
C VAL A 125 0.58 22.86 -2.78
N HIS A 126 0.89 23.71 -1.80
CA HIS A 126 2.16 24.41 -1.74
C HIS A 126 2.73 24.37 -0.31
N ALA A 127 4.05 24.49 -0.24
CA ALA A 127 4.78 24.72 1.00
C ALA A 127 5.14 26.21 1.11
N PRO A 128 4.95 26.88 2.26
CA PRO A 128 5.26 28.30 2.41
C PRO A 128 6.76 28.60 2.33
N SER A 129 7.62 27.63 2.67
CA SER A 129 9.07 27.76 2.63
C SER A 129 9.75 26.43 2.30
N ALA A 130 11.04 26.47 2.03
CA ALA A 130 11.81 25.25 1.85
C ALA A 130 11.82 24.37 3.09
N GLY A 131 11.58 23.07 2.88
CA GLY A 131 11.58 22.08 3.95
C GLY A 131 10.46 22.26 4.98
N SER A 132 9.40 23.01 4.67
CA SER A 132 8.26 23.17 5.57
C SER A 132 7.74 21.82 6.05
N ALA A 133 7.54 21.70 7.36
CA ALA A 133 6.81 20.59 7.93
C ALA A 133 5.41 20.50 7.32
N ASN A 134 4.84 19.30 7.31
CA ASN A 134 3.54 19.07 6.73
C ASN A 134 2.42 19.90 7.38
N SER A 135 2.54 20.22 8.68
CA SER A 135 1.60 21.10 9.39
C SER A 135 1.53 22.53 8.83
N GLY A 136 2.52 22.96 8.05
CA GLY A 136 2.52 24.26 7.36
C GLY A 136 2.07 24.20 5.90
N LEU A 137 1.76 23.02 5.35
CA LEU A 137 1.30 22.90 3.96
C LEU A 137 -0.10 23.48 3.81
N VAL A 138 -0.32 24.16 2.68
CA VAL A 138 -1.63 24.67 2.29
C VAL A 138 -2.15 23.83 1.14
N PHE A 139 -3.35 23.26 1.30
CA PHE A 139 -3.98 22.38 0.33
C PHE A 139 -5.35 22.90 -0.09
N THR A 140 -5.58 22.87 -1.41
CA THR A 140 -6.85 23.23 -2.04
C THR A 140 -7.31 22.05 -2.89
N ALA A 141 -8.38 21.38 -2.48
CA ALA A 141 -8.96 20.28 -3.26
C ALA A 141 -9.51 20.78 -4.60
N TYR A 142 -9.46 19.92 -5.63
CA TYR A 142 -10.14 20.24 -6.90
C TYR A 142 -11.66 20.21 -6.75
N ASP A 143 -12.17 19.23 -6.01
CA ASP A 143 -13.60 18.99 -5.84
C ASP A 143 -13.98 19.01 -4.36
N GLY A 144 -14.93 19.89 -4.01
CA GLY A 144 -15.50 19.99 -2.67
C GLY A 144 -14.52 20.51 -1.60
N THR A 145 -14.96 20.45 -0.35
CA THR A 145 -14.10 20.75 0.80
C THR A 145 -13.40 19.48 1.27
N PRO A 146 -12.08 19.48 1.49
CA PRO A 146 -11.40 18.32 2.06
C PRO A 146 -12.06 17.94 3.40
N HIS A 147 -12.30 16.65 3.61
CA HIS A 147 -12.82 16.15 4.89
C HIS A 147 -11.68 16.08 5.92
N ALA A 148 -11.20 17.24 6.33
CA ALA A 148 -10.15 17.42 7.31
C ALA A 148 -10.79 17.60 8.69
N GLY A 149 -10.59 16.65 9.59
CA GLY A 149 -10.92 16.85 11.01
C GLY A 149 -10.10 18.00 11.60
N ALA A 150 -10.58 18.58 12.69
CA ALA A 150 -9.82 19.58 13.46
C ALA A 150 -8.41 19.05 13.77
N ASP A 151 -7.40 19.90 13.60
CA ASP A 151 -5.98 19.59 13.81
C ASP A 151 -5.41 18.45 12.95
N SER A 152 -6.07 18.04 11.86
CA SER A 152 -5.50 17.06 10.94
C SER A 152 -4.34 17.64 10.13
N ILE A 153 -3.33 16.81 9.84
CA ILE A 153 -2.11 17.25 9.13
C ILE A 153 -2.14 16.73 7.69
N PRO A 154 -2.01 17.59 6.68
CA PRO A 154 -1.98 17.15 5.28
C PRO A 154 -0.70 16.36 4.99
N VAL A 155 -0.84 15.18 4.39
CA VAL A 155 0.26 14.33 3.96
C VAL A 155 0.10 14.01 2.47
N PRO A 156 1.03 14.45 1.61
CA PRO A 156 1.04 14.05 0.21
C PRO A 156 1.12 12.52 0.07
N VAL A 157 0.25 11.96 -0.77
CA VAL A 157 0.25 10.56 -1.19
C VAL A 157 0.69 10.52 -2.65
N LEU A 158 1.67 9.69 -2.95
CA LEU A 158 2.37 9.64 -4.23
C LEU A 158 2.26 8.25 -4.84
N GLU A 159 1.92 8.15 -6.12
CA GLU A 159 2.27 6.94 -6.86
C GLU A 159 3.80 6.85 -7.04
N PRO A 160 4.38 5.65 -7.20
CA PRO A 160 5.81 5.47 -7.46
C PRO A 160 6.17 5.82 -8.91
N SER A 161 5.95 7.07 -9.31
CA SER A 161 6.20 7.58 -10.65
C SER A 161 7.02 8.88 -10.60
N SER A 162 7.73 9.17 -11.70
CA SER A 162 8.59 10.35 -11.79
C SER A 162 7.81 11.66 -11.71
N VAL A 163 6.57 11.70 -12.19
CA VAL A 163 5.73 12.91 -12.15
C VAL A 163 5.38 13.25 -10.70
N TRP A 164 4.93 12.25 -9.93
CA TRP A 164 4.58 12.43 -8.51
C TRP A 164 5.79 12.83 -7.66
N LEU A 165 6.94 12.18 -7.88
CA LEU A 165 8.17 12.50 -7.17
C LEU A 165 8.67 13.92 -7.50
N LYS A 166 8.62 14.34 -8.77
CA LYS A 166 9.00 15.70 -9.17
C LYS A 166 8.14 16.76 -8.48
N ASN A 167 6.82 16.58 -8.45
CA ASN A 167 5.93 17.51 -7.76
C ASN A 167 6.26 17.58 -6.27
N TRP A 168 6.52 16.43 -5.64
CA TRP A 168 6.93 16.41 -4.24
C TRP A 168 8.30 17.09 -4.00
N PHE A 169 9.28 16.91 -4.89
CA PHE A 169 10.57 17.61 -4.80
C PHE A 169 10.43 19.12 -4.95
N THR A 170 9.51 19.60 -5.81
CA THR A 170 9.19 21.03 -5.90
C THR A 170 8.67 21.57 -4.57
N LEU A 171 7.87 20.81 -3.81
CA LEU A 171 7.42 21.20 -2.46
C LEU A 171 8.56 21.28 -1.45
N LEU A 172 9.58 20.44 -1.59
CA LEU A 172 10.79 20.50 -0.76
C LEU A 172 11.70 21.67 -1.14
N GLY A 173 11.53 22.24 -2.34
CA GLY A 173 12.35 23.34 -2.88
C GLY A 173 12.06 24.68 -2.21
N SER A 174 12.30 25.80 -2.88
CA SER A 174 12.32 27.16 -2.31
C SER A 174 10.98 27.70 -1.74
N GLY A 175 9.89 26.93 -1.73
CA GLY A 175 8.56 27.34 -1.26
C GLY A 175 7.75 28.14 -2.28
N GLY A 176 6.47 28.35 -1.99
CA GLY A 176 5.53 29.21 -2.73
C GLY A 176 5.01 28.65 -4.06
N THR A 177 5.59 27.57 -4.58
CA THR A 177 5.12 26.96 -5.84
C THR A 177 3.98 25.97 -5.58
N GLU A 178 2.82 26.21 -6.18
CA GLU A 178 1.72 25.25 -6.18
C GLU A 178 1.95 24.11 -7.17
N VAL A 179 1.74 22.87 -6.72
CA VAL A 179 1.82 21.67 -7.56
C VAL A 179 0.57 20.81 -7.45
N PRO A 180 0.20 20.07 -8.50
CA PRO A 180 -0.79 19.01 -8.40
C PRO A 180 -0.33 17.93 -7.41
N ALA A 181 -1.23 17.52 -6.51
CA ALA A 181 -0.99 16.43 -5.58
C ALA A 181 -2.29 15.73 -5.18
N ALA A 182 -2.15 14.58 -4.55
CA ALA A 182 -3.17 13.96 -3.75
C ALA A 182 -2.75 14.05 -2.28
N VAL A 183 -3.65 14.53 -1.43
CA VAL A 183 -3.36 14.77 -0.01
C VAL A 183 -4.32 13.95 0.84
N ALA A 184 -3.77 13.18 1.76
CA ALA A 184 -4.53 12.56 2.84
C ALA A 184 -4.37 13.37 4.13
N PHE A 185 -5.36 13.35 5.00
CA PHE A 185 -5.33 14.07 6.26
C PHE A 185 -5.09 13.09 7.40
N ILE A 186 -4.00 13.26 8.15
CA ILE A 186 -3.68 12.43 9.32
C ILE A 186 -4.40 13.04 10.54
N PRO A 187 -5.45 12.38 11.05
CA PRO A 187 -6.21 12.91 12.18
C PRO A 187 -5.41 12.84 13.49
N GLN A 188 -5.89 13.51 14.52
CA GLN A 188 -5.34 13.36 15.88
C GLN A 188 -5.72 12.01 16.51
N ALA A 189 -6.93 11.55 16.24
CA ALA A 189 -7.45 10.26 16.68
C ALA A 189 -8.14 9.59 15.48
N LEU A 190 -7.93 8.28 15.33
CA LEU A 190 -8.64 7.52 14.31
C LEU A 190 -10.14 7.48 14.67
N PRO A 191 -11.04 7.77 13.73
CA PRO A 191 -12.46 7.58 13.97
C PRO A 191 -12.74 6.10 14.23
N ALA A 192 -13.79 5.81 15.01
CA ALA A 192 -14.28 4.45 15.14
C ALA A 192 -14.60 3.89 13.74
N GLU A 193 -14.30 2.61 13.52
CA GLU A 193 -14.48 1.99 12.21
C GLU A 193 -15.98 1.95 11.87
N GLU A 194 -16.45 2.88 11.04
CA GLU A 194 -17.70 2.70 10.32
C GLU A 194 -17.44 1.69 9.20
N THR A 195 -17.26 0.42 9.55
CA THR A 195 -17.26 -0.63 8.53
C THR A 195 -18.66 -0.69 7.93
N ALA A 196 -18.86 -0.02 6.80
CA ALA A 196 -19.81 -0.48 5.80
C ALA A 196 -19.30 -1.82 5.27
N SER A 197 -19.44 -2.87 6.08
CA SER A 197 -19.30 -4.24 5.60
C SER A 197 -20.22 -4.36 4.39
N PRO A 198 -19.82 -5.06 3.31
CA PRO A 198 -20.77 -5.48 2.27
C PRO A 198 -21.70 -6.57 2.85
N ALA A 199 -22.30 -6.30 4.01
CA ALA A 199 -23.28 -7.12 4.68
C ALA A 199 -24.50 -7.17 3.76
N GLY A 200 -24.87 -8.39 3.35
CA GLY A 200 -26.04 -8.65 2.53
C GLY A 200 -25.77 -9.06 1.09
N LEU A 201 -24.53 -8.97 0.57
CA LEU A 201 -24.22 -9.48 -0.77
C LEU A 201 -23.96 -10.99 -0.76
N THR A 202 -24.54 -11.70 -1.71
CA THR A 202 -24.28 -13.12 -2.00
C THR A 202 -22.88 -13.32 -2.58
N ALA A 203 -22.39 -14.57 -2.59
CA ALA A 203 -21.09 -14.92 -3.18
C ALA A 203 -21.02 -14.55 -4.67
N GLU A 204 -22.09 -14.80 -5.42
CA GLU A 204 -22.23 -14.45 -6.84
C GLU A 204 -22.15 -12.94 -7.06
N GLU A 205 -22.87 -12.15 -6.26
CA GLU A 205 -22.85 -10.68 -6.35
C GLU A 205 -21.47 -10.11 -6.02
N LEU A 206 -20.80 -10.64 -5.00
CA LEU A 206 -19.43 -10.25 -4.66
C LEU A 206 -18.46 -10.54 -5.82
N VAL A 207 -18.53 -11.73 -6.42
CA VAL A 207 -17.68 -12.10 -7.56
C VAL A 207 -18.02 -11.28 -8.81
N LEU A 208 -19.30 -10.99 -9.06
CA LEU A 208 -19.75 -10.17 -10.18
C LEU A 208 -19.26 -8.72 -10.03
N ARG A 209 -19.41 -8.13 -8.83
CA ARG A 209 -18.90 -6.78 -8.51
C ARG A 209 -17.39 -6.71 -8.66
N PHE A 210 -16.66 -7.74 -8.21
CA PHE A 210 -15.23 -7.82 -8.42
C PHE A 210 -14.90 -7.87 -9.92
N ARG A 211 -15.54 -8.76 -10.69
CA ARG A 211 -15.35 -8.86 -12.14
C ARG A 211 -15.59 -7.54 -12.89
N ALA A 212 -16.57 -6.75 -12.44
CA ALA A 212 -16.92 -5.48 -13.06
C ALA A 212 -15.89 -4.37 -12.82
N THR A 213 -15.03 -4.49 -11.80
CA THR A 213 -14.09 -3.42 -11.41
C THR A 213 -12.62 -3.82 -11.38
N ALA A 214 -12.34 -5.13 -11.39
CA ALA A 214 -10.99 -5.67 -11.35
C ALA A 214 -10.34 -5.67 -12.74
N SER A 215 -9.02 -5.62 -12.75
CA SER A 215 -8.25 -6.00 -13.94
C SER A 215 -8.55 -7.46 -14.33
N PRO A 216 -8.55 -7.79 -15.64
CA PRO A 216 -8.70 -9.17 -16.11
C PRO A 216 -7.71 -10.15 -15.47
N GLU A 217 -6.48 -9.70 -15.23
CA GLU A 217 -5.41 -10.43 -14.57
C GLU A 217 -5.73 -10.72 -13.10
N ALA A 218 -6.21 -9.73 -12.34
CA ALA A 218 -6.63 -9.93 -10.96
C ALA A 218 -7.83 -10.89 -10.86
N PHE A 219 -8.80 -10.78 -11.78
CA PHE A 219 -9.94 -11.69 -11.82
C PHE A 219 -9.53 -13.13 -12.13
N ARG A 220 -8.67 -13.34 -13.13
CA ARG A 220 -8.07 -14.64 -13.45
C ARG A 220 -7.32 -15.20 -12.23
N LEU A 221 -6.49 -14.37 -11.61
CA LEU A 221 -5.71 -14.74 -10.44
C LEU A 221 -6.62 -15.19 -9.28
N ALA A 222 -7.71 -14.48 -8.98
CA ALA A 222 -8.65 -14.86 -7.92
C ALA A 222 -9.20 -16.28 -8.11
N GLY A 223 -9.54 -16.68 -9.34
CA GLY A 223 -9.95 -18.04 -9.67
C GLY A 223 -8.89 -19.08 -9.30
N HIS A 224 -7.62 -18.81 -9.63
CA HIS A 224 -6.50 -19.69 -9.28
C HIS A 224 -6.23 -19.72 -7.77
N LEU A 225 -6.36 -18.59 -7.08
CA LEU A 225 -6.17 -18.52 -5.62
C LEU A 225 -7.22 -19.32 -4.85
N ALA A 226 -8.45 -19.43 -5.38
CA ALA A 226 -9.50 -20.29 -4.82
C ALA A 226 -9.13 -21.78 -4.81
N ALA A 227 -8.12 -22.21 -5.58
CA ALA A 227 -7.62 -23.58 -5.57
C ALA A 227 -6.80 -23.94 -4.33
N GLY A 228 -6.29 -22.93 -3.60
CA GLY A 228 -5.39 -23.13 -2.48
C GLY A 228 -5.83 -22.41 -1.21
N VAL A 229 -5.03 -22.57 -0.16
CA VAL A 229 -5.19 -21.82 1.10
C VAL A 229 -4.79 -20.37 0.86
N PRO A 230 -5.68 -19.39 1.14
CA PRO A 230 -5.41 -17.97 0.91
C PRO A 230 -4.49 -17.40 2.00
N HIS A 231 -3.22 -17.76 1.91
CA HIS A 231 -2.13 -17.23 2.72
C HIS A 231 -1.13 -16.53 1.80
N LEU A 232 -0.72 -15.31 2.12
CA LEU A 232 -0.02 -14.42 1.19
C LEU A 232 1.20 -15.04 0.49
N PRO A 233 2.13 -15.75 1.18
CA PRO A 233 3.24 -16.44 0.50
C PRO A 233 2.78 -17.49 -0.53
N VAL A 234 1.70 -18.22 -0.23
CA VAL A 234 1.09 -19.20 -1.15
C VAL A 234 0.47 -18.47 -2.34
N MET A 235 -0.24 -17.37 -2.08
CA MET A 235 -0.84 -16.55 -3.13
C MET A 235 0.21 -15.94 -4.05
N GLN A 236 1.34 -15.46 -3.52
CA GLN A 236 2.50 -14.99 -4.30
C GLN A 236 3.14 -16.11 -5.14
N GLN A 237 3.13 -17.34 -4.65
CA GLN A 237 3.62 -18.49 -5.40
C GLN A 237 2.68 -18.82 -6.57
N VAL A 238 1.37 -18.89 -6.32
CA VAL A 238 0.37 -19.11 -7.37
C VAL A 238 0.44 -17.99 -8.41
N HIS A 239 0.50 -16.73 -7.97
CA HIS A 239 0.60 -15.57 -8.86
C HIS A 239 1.82 -15.65 -9.80
N ARG A 240 3.00 -16.02 -9.28
CA ARG A 240 4.21 -16.23 -10.10
C ARG A 240 4.12 -17.37 -11.10
N SER A 241 3.19 -18.31 -10.90
CA SER A 241 3.02 -19.46 -11.78
C SER A 241 1.97 -19.27 -12.87
N VAL A 242 1.02 -18.37 -12.64
CA VAL A 242 -0.09 -18.08 -13.56
C VAL A 242 0.32 -16.98 -14.56
N GLU A 243 1.14 -16.03 -14.12
CA GLU A 243 1.53 -14.86 -14.91
C GLU A 243 2.97 -14.93 -15.39
N THR A 244 3.21 -14.62 -16.67
CA THR A 244 4.57 -14.49 -17.24
C THR A 244 5.33 -13.31 -16.62
N ALA A 245 4.61 -12.21 -16.37
CA ALA A 245 5.14 -10.99 -15.75
C ALA A 245 4.26 -10.58 -14.55
N PRO A 246 4.41 -11.23 -13.38
CA PRO A 246 3.57 -10.98 -12.22
C PRO A 246 3.65 -9.53 -11.73
N CYS A 247 2.50 -8.84 -11.69
CA CYS A 247 2.39 -7.48 -11.17
C CYS A 247 1.75 -7.50 -9.78
N PRO A 248 2.47 -7.11 -8.70
CA PRO A 248 1.93 -7.22 -7.33
C PRO A 248 0.59 -6.51 -7.11
N SER A 249 0.29 -5.47 -7.90
CA SER A 249 -1.00 -4.77 -7.87
C SER A 249 -2.18 -5.69 -8.18
N HIS A 250 -2.05 -6.69 -9.07
CA HIS A 250 -3.13 -7.64 -9.35
C HIS A 250 -3.47 -8.50 -8.13
N LEU A 251 -2.45 -8.92 -7.38
CA LEU A 251 -2.67 -9.64 -6.12
C LEU A 251 -3.29 -8.74 -5.06
N ALA A 252 -2.86 -7.49 -4.98
CA ALA A 252 -3.45 -6.49 -4.09
C ALA A 252 -4.91 -6.20 -4.43
N GLU A 253 -5.28 -6.14 -5.72
CA GLU A 253 -6.68 -6.01 -6.16
C GLU A 253 -7.55 -7.14 -5.62
N VAL A 254 -7.06 -8.39 -5.62
CA VAL A 254 -7.78 -9.52 -5.04
C VAL A 254 -7.91 -9.36 -3.52
N ILE A 255 -6.86 -8.92 -2.82
CA ILE A 255 -6.89 -8.71 -1.36
C ILE A 255 -7.87 -7.59 -0.98
N LEU A 256 -7.89 -6.50 -1.73
CA LEU A 256 -8.75 -5.32 -1.53
C LEU A 256 -10.15 -5.44 -2.13
N SER A 257 -10.47 -6.57 -2.77
CA SER A 257 -11.75 -6.78 -3.47
C SER A 257 -12.96 -6.95 -2.55
N GLY A 258 -12.71 -7.28 -1.27
CA GLY A 258 -13.73 -7.74 -0.35
C GLY A 258 -14.10 -9.23 -0.48
N LEU A 259 -13.52 -9.98 -1.44
CA LEU A 259 -13.71 -11.43 -1.58
C LEU A 259 -13.06 -12.22 -0.43
N LEU A 260 -12.00 -11.66 0.15
CA LEU A 260 -11.24 -12.21 1.24
C LEU A 260 -11.56 -11.46 2.54
N ARG A 261 -11.49 -12.16 3.67
CA ARG A 261 -11.43 -11.56 5.02
C ARG A 261 -10.11 -11.97 5.68
N ALA A 262 -9.46 -11.04 6.35
CA ALA A 262 -8.32 -11.37 7.21
C ALA A 262 -8.80 -12.29 8.34
N VAL A 263 -7.97 -13.25 8.74
CA VAL A 263 -8.27 -14.17 9.84
C VAL A 263 -7.11 -14.22 10.84
N PRO A 264 -7.38 -14.53 12.12
CA PRO A 264 -6.31 -14.72 13.11
C PRO A 264 -5.31 -15.80 12.65
N GLY A 265 -4.03 -15.57 12.93
CA GLY A 265 -2.96 -16.50 12.56
C GLY A 265 -1.68 -15.77 12.16
N SER A 266 -0.93 -16.38 11.25
CA SER A 266 0.25 -15.75 10.66
C SER A 266 -0.13 -14.48 9.87
N PRO A 267 0.71 -13.45 9.87
CA PRO A 267 0.49 -12.26 9.04
C PRO A 267 0.21 -12.62 7.58
N GLY A 268 -0.88 -12.10 7.03
CA GLY A 268 -1.28 -12.36 5.64
C GLY A 268 -2.08 -13.65 5.48
N SER A 269 -2.65 -14.17 6.57
CA SER A 269 -3.67 -15.21 6.54
C SER A 269 -5.05 -14.61 6.26
N TYR A 270 -5.69 -15.16 5.23
CA TYR A 270 -7.04 -14.78 4.84
C TYR A 270 -7.94 -16.01 4.81
N SER A 271 -9.23 -15.76 4.58
CA SER A 271 -10.19 -16.76 4.14
C SER A 271 -11.12 -16.13 3.11
N PHE A 272 -11.52 -16.90 2.11
CA PHE A 272 -12.60 -16.47 1.23
C PHE A 272 -13.88 -16.32 2.06
N ARG A 273 -14.67 -15.29 1.75
CA ARG A 273 -16.05 -15.21 2.23
C ARG A 273 -16.82 -16.45 1.77
N GLU A 274 -17.86 -16.78 2.50
CA GLU A 274 -18.66 -17.99 2.27
C GLU A 274 -19.14 -18.07 0.81
N GLY A 275 -19.02 -19.26 0.20
CA GLY A 275 -19.41 -19.52 -1.20
C GLY A 275 -18.51 -18.90 -2.29
N VAL A 276 -17.69 -17.88 -1.98
CA VAL A 276 -16.91 -17.16 -2.99
C VAL A 276 -15.89 -18.05 -3.70
N ALA A 277 -15.19 -18.91 -2.94
CA ALA A 277 -14.22 -19.83 -3.52
C ALA A 277 -14.88 -20.79 -4.54
N SER A 278 -16.08 -21.28 -4.23
CA SER A 278 -16.88 -22.14 -5.11
C SER A 278 -17.19 -21.45 -6.43
N VAL A 279 -17.69 -20.21 -6.37
CA VAL A 279 -18.04 -19.42 -7.56
C VAL A 279 -16.80 -19.14 -8.41
N LEU A 280 -15.69 -18.73 -7.78
CA LEU A 280 -14.42 -18.44 -8.44
C LEU A 280 -13.82 -19.67 -9.10
N LEU A 281 -13.87 -20.84 -8.46
CA LEU A 281 -13.36 -22.07 -9.05
C LEU A 281 -14.04 -22.35 -10.39
N ARG A 282 -15.34 -22.08 -10.53
CA ARG A 282 -16.07 -22.29 -11.81
C ARG A 282 -15.50 -21.49 -12.98
N THR A 283 -14.81 -20.38 -12.73
CA THR A 283 -14.26 -19.50 -13.79
C THR A 283 -12.94 -20.02 -14.37
N VAL A 284 -12.28 -20.97 -13.69
CA VAL A 284 -11.00 -21.53 -14.12
C VAL A 284 -11.23 -22.80 -14.96
N PRO A 285 -10.65 -22.92 -16.17
CA PRO A 285 -10.66 -24.15 -16.95
C PRO A 285 -10.04 -25.32 -16.17
N ARG A 286 -10.59 -26.53 -16.32
CA ARG A 286 -10.15 -27.72 -15.55
C ARG A 286 -8.65 -28.01 -15.70
N SER A 287 -8.09 -27.85 -16.91
CA SER A 287 -6.65 -28.04 -17.17
C SER A 287 -5.76 -27.05 -16.42
N SER A 288 -6.16 -25.77 -16.38
CA SER A 288 -5.47 -24.71 -15.63
C SER A 288 -5.60 -24.90 -14.12
N LEU A 289 -6.76 -25.36 -13.64
CA LEU A 289 -6.96 -25.73 -12.25
C LEU A 289 -6.05 -26.91 -11.85
N SER A 290 -5.98 -27.97 -12.66
CA SER A 290 -5.10 -29.12 -12.42
C SER A 290 -3.63 -28.72 -12.30
N ARG A 291 -3.14 -27.82 -13.17
CA ARG A 291 -1.76 -27.29 -13.08
C ARG A 291 -1.52 -26.54 -11.78
N THR A 292 -2.49 -25.73 -11.35
CA THR A 292 -2.41 -24.97 -10.09
C THR A 292 -2.37 -25.90 -8.88
N VAL A 293 -3.25 -26.91 -8.83
CA VAL A 293 -3.27 -27.90 -7.76
C VAL A 293 -2.00 -28.74 -7.75
N ALA A 294 -1.47 -29.15 -8.91
CA ALA A 294 -0.20 -29.87 -8.99
C ALA A 294 0.97 -29.04 -8.45
N LEU A 295 1.01 -27.74 -8.73
CA LEU A 295 2.01 -26.83 -8.18
C LEU A 295 1.90 -26.72 -6.66
N LEU A 296 0.69 -26.56 -6.12
CA LEU A 296 0.47 -26.47 -4.68
C LEU A 296 0.88 -27.77 -3.98
N ARG A 297 0.51 -28.94 -4.52
CA ARG A 297 0.94 -30.25 -3.99
C ARG A 297 2.45 -30.46 -4.02
N ARG A 298 3.17 -29.89 -4.98
CA ARG A 298 4.64 -29.95 -5.00
C ARG A 298 5.27 -29.08 -3.91
N ALA A 299 4.55 -28.07 -3.42
CA ALA A 299 5.00 -27.18 -2.36
C ALA A 299 4.55 -27.62 -0.95
N GLU A 300 3.52 -28.47 -0.87
CA GLU A 300 3.04 -29.08 0.39
C GLU A 300 4.09 -29.87 1.18
N PRO A 301 5.04 -30.63 0.59
CA PRO A 301 6.07 -31.35 1.33
C PRO A 301 6.91 -30.43 2.23
N SER A 302 7.04 -29.17 1.83
CA SER A 302 7.76 -28.13 2.56
C SER A 302 6.87 -27.40 3.59
N ALA A 303 5.56 -27.68 3.60
CA ALA A 303 4.57 -26.99 4.40
C ALA A 303 4.08 -27.85 5.58
N ARG A 304 3.81 -27.22 6.72
CA ARG A 304 3.27 -27.90 7.91
C ARG A 304 1.77 -28.26 7.80
N ARG A 305 1.08 -27.81 6.75
CA ARG A 305 -0.37 -27.92 6.53
C ARG A 305 -0.70 -28.04 5.05
N PRO A 306 -1.85 -28.64 4.69
CA PRO A 306 -2.30 -28.73 3.30
C PRO A 306 -2.45 -27.33 2.70
N LEU A 307 -2.00 -27.18 1.45
CA LEU A 307 -2.07 -25.94 0.68
C LEU A 307 -3.20 -25.97 -0.35
N VAL A 308 -3.70 -27.15 -0.71
CA VAL A 308 -4.83 -27.31 -1.64
C VAL A 308 -6.17 -27.21 -0.90
N ALA A 309 -7.10 -26.45 -1.44
CA ALA A 309 -8.47 -26.38 -0.92
C ALA A 309 -9.22 -27.71 -1.16
N ALA A 310 -9.98 -28.15 -0.16
CA ALA A 310 -10.78 -29.39 -0.26
C ALA A 310 -11.75 -29.36 -1.46
N GLU A 311 -12.34 -28.19 -1.72
CA GLU A 311 -13.25 -28.00 -2.85
C GLU A 311 -12.57 -28.11 -4.21
N ALA A 312 -11.36 -27.58 -4.34
CA ALA A 312 -10.56 -27.72 -5.56
C ALA A 312 -10.23 -29.19 -5.84
N SER A 313 -9.94 -29.97 -4.80
CA SER A 313 -9.73 -31.41 -4.92
C SER A 313 -11.00 -32.15 -5.35
N ARG A 314 -12.18 -31.76 -4.85
CA ARG A 314 -13.47 -32.33 -5.29
C ARG A 314 -13.74 -32.06 -6.76
N ARG A 315 -13.44 -30.85 -7.25
CA ARG A 315 -13.67 -30.45 -8.65
C ARG A 315 -12.77 -31.18 -9.66
N LEU A 316 -11.64 -31.74 -9.22
CA LEU A 316 -10.69 -32.47 -10.07
C LEU A 316 -10.86 -33.99 -10.02
N ARG A 317 -11.72 -34.51 -9.15
CA ARG A 317 -12.22 -35.90 -9.26
C ARG A 317 -13.22 -35.99 -10.41
#